data_AF-A0A2J0MZ44-F1
#
_entry.id   AF-A0A2J0MZ44-F1
#
_cell.length_a   1.000
_cell.length_b   1.000
_cell.length_c   1.000
_cell.angle_alpha   90.00
_cell.angle_beta   90.00
_cell.angle_gamma   90.00
#
_symmetry.space_group_name_H-M   'P 1'
#
loop_
_entity.id
_entity.type
_entity.pdbx_description
1 polymer ?
#
loop_
_entity_poly.entity_id
_entity_poly.type
_entity_poly.pdbx_seq_one_letter_code
_entity_poly.pdbx_strand_id
1 'polypeptide(L)'
;LLALLQGGWAIAFWTAFVFLIVQQIENYLIIPFVMKNRVNLDPLLTLIVLFVGGRLGGTLGLVLAVPMGAILVAFLREEAKTSEPPH
;
A
#
# COMPACT_ATOMS: atom_id res chain seq x y z
N LEU A 1 9.12 22.08 -11.17
CA LEU A 1 10.37 22.84 -11.37
C LEU A 1 10.52 23.37 -12.80
N LEU A 2 10.33 22.55 -13.83
CA LEU A 2 10.43 23.00 -15.24
C LEU A 2 9.45 24.13 -15.62
N ALA A 3 8.20 24.05 -15.13
CA ALA A 3 7.18 25.09 -15.38
C ALA A 3 7.54 26.48 -14.81
N LEU A 4 8.22 26.53 -13.67
CA LEU A 4 8.67 27.77 -13.03
C LEU A 4 9.89 28.37 -13.76
N LEU A 5 10.78 27.51 -14.25
CA LEU A 5 12.03 27.90 -14.92
C LEU A 5 11.82 28.40 -16.35
N GLN A 6 10.81 27.91 -17.07
CA GLN A 6 10.58 28.27 -18.48
C GLN A 6 9.33 29.13 -18.70
N GLY A 7 8.31 29.01 -17.85
CA GLY A 7 7.00 29.64 -18.06
C GLY A 7 6.67 30.81 -17.12
N GLY A 8 7.58 31.14 -16.19
CA GLY A 8 7.33 32.17 -15.18
C GLY A 8 6.30 31.75 -14.11
N TRP A 9 5.96 32.70 -13.24
CA TRP A 9 5.26 32.44 -11.98
C TRP A 9 3.78 32.07 -12.19
N ALA A 10 3.16 32.61 -13.24
CA ALA A 10 1.77 32.32 -13.59
C ALA A 10 1.58 30.85 -14.06
N ILE A 11 2.49 30.34 -14.90
CA ILE A 11 2.44 28.96 -15.40
C ILE A 11 2.77 27.96 -14.28
N ALA A 12 3.67 28.32 -13.37
CA ALA A 12 3.95 27.51 -12.18
C ALA A 12 2.72 27.33 -11.29
N PHE A 13 1.95 28.41 -11.05
CA PHE A 13 0.75 28.37 -10.23
C PHE A 13 -0.34 27.49 -10.88
N TRP A 14 -0.57 27.66 -12.18
CA TRP A 14 -1.50 26.81 -12.94
C TRP A 14 -1.10 25.34 -12.95
N THR A 15 0.18 25.06 -13.14
CA THR A 15 0.70 23.68 -13.11
C THR A 15 0.47 23.05 -11.75
N ALA A 16 0.80 23.75 -10.66
CA ALA A 16 0.59 23.26 -9.29
C ALA A 16 -0.88 23.00 -9.00
N PHE A 17 -1.77 23.89 -9.43
CA PHE A 17 -3.21 23.74 -9.25
C PHE A 17 -3.76 22.51 -9.97
N VAL A 18 -3.41 22.31 -11.24
CA VAL A 18 -3.80 21.11 -12.00
C VAL A 18 -3.22 19.85 -11.35
N PHE A 19 -1.96 19.90 -10.92
CA PHE A 19 -1.33 18.77 -10.24
C PHE A 19 -2.05 18.39 -8.94
N LEU A 20 -2.47 19.37 -8.16
CA LEU A 20 -3.27 19.14 -6.95
C LEU A 20 -4.60 18.47 -7.28
N ILE A 21 -5.33 18.93 -8.30
CA ILE A 21 -6.59 18.31 -8.71
C ILE A 21 -6.37 16.85 -9.15
N VAL A 22 -5.35 16.61 -9.98
CA VAL A 22 -5.03 15.26 -10.46
C VAL A 22 -4.64 14.36 -9.28
N GLN A 23 -3.78 14.84 -8.38
CA GLN A 23 -3.41 14.12 -7.17
C GLN A 23 -4.62 13.82 -6.30
N GLN A 24 -5.58 14.73 -6.22
CA GLN A 24 -6.77 14.51 -5.40
C GLN A 24 -7.65 13.40 -5.99
N ILE A 25 -7.82 13.38 -7.31
CA ILE A 25 -8.52 12.32 -8.03
C ILE A 25 -7.79 10.99 -7.86
N GLU A 26 -6.47 10.98 -8.02
CA GLU A 26 -5.67 9.78 -7.90
C GLU A 26 -5.79 9.17 -6.50
N ASN A 27 -5.60 9.98 -5.47
CA ASN A 27 -5.64 9.52 -4.09
C ASN A 27 -7.03 9.06 -3.62
N TYR A 28 -8.12 9.70 -4.07
CA TYR A 28 -9.47 9.35 -3.63
C TYR A 28 -10.23 8.36 -4.52
N LEU A 29 -9.87 8.22 -5.80
CA LEU A 29 -10.61 7.38 -6.74
C LEU A 29 -9.73 6.27 -7.32
N ILE A 30 -8.58 6.64 -7.88
CA ILE A 30 -7.72 5.68 -8.60
C ILE A 30 -7.08 4.70 -7.62
N ILE A 31 -6.45 5.21 -6.56
CA ILE A 31 -5.81 4.40 -5.52
C ILE A 31 -6.79 3.39 -4.90
N PRO A 32 -7.96 3.77 -4.34
CA PRO A 32 -8.86 2.80 -3.73
C PRO A 32 -9.48 1.83 -4.74
N PHE A 33 -9.70 2.26 -5.99
CA PHE A 33 -10.21 1.37 -7.03
C PHE A 33 -9.19 0.29 -7.42
N VAL A 34 -7.92 0.68 -7.58
CA VAL A 34 -6.82 -0.26 -7.88
C VAL A 34 -6.48 -1.12 -6.65
N MET A 35 -6.55 -0.55 -5.44
CA MET A 35 -6.26 -1.23 -4.18
C MET A 35 -7.47 -1.96 -3.58
N LYS A 36 -8.56 -2.17 -4.33
CA LYS A 36 -9.82 -2.75 -3.82
C LYS A 36 -9.67 -4.11 -3.11
N ASN A 37 -8.60 -4.87 -3.39
CA ASN A 37 -8.35 -6.20 -2.85
C ASN A 37 -7.18 -6.29 -1.86
N ARG A 38 -6.93 -5.25 -1.05
CA ARG A 38 -5.86 -5.34 -0.03
C ARG A 38 -6.18 -6.44 0.98
N VAL A 39 -5.16 -7.26 1.25
CA VAL A 39 -5.14 -8.18 2.40
C VAL A 39 -5.31 -7.31 3.64
N ASN A 40 -6.46 -7.42 4.30
CA ASN A 40 -6.69 -6.77 5.59
C ASN A 40 -5.85 -7.51 6.63
N LEU A 41 -4.58 -7.11 6.74
CA LEU A 41 -3.68 -7.59 7.77
C LEU A 41 -4.08 -6.91 9.08
N ASP A 42 -4.47 -7.72 10.04
CA ASP A 42 -4.72 -7.24 11.39
C ASP A 42 -3.44 -6.56 11.92
N PRO A 43 -3.52 -5.31 12.41
CA PRO A 43 -2.38 -4.62 13.03
C PRO A 43 -1.68 -5.47 14.10
N LEU A 44 -2.43 -6.27 14.88
CA LEU A 44 -1.87 -7.20 15.87
C LEU A 44 -1.02 -8.28 15.20
N LEU A 45 -1.51 -8.87 14.11
CA LEU A 45 -0.79 -9.91 13.39
C LEU A 45 0.49 -9.35 12.75
N THR A 46 0.43 -8.13 12.22
CA THR A 46 1.60 -7.44 11.66
C THR A 46 2.65 -7.21 12.75
N LEU A 47 2.24 -6.80 13.94
CA LEU A 47 3.11 -6.66 15.11
C LEU A 47 3.78 -7.98 15.50
N ILE A 48 3.01 -9.08 15.56
CA ILE A 48 3.53 -10.42 15.87
C ILE A 48 4.56 -10.84 14.82
N VAL A 49 4.25 -10.70 13.54
CA VAL A 49 5.16 -11.05 12.45
C VAL A 49 6.43 -10.21 12.50
N LEU A 50 6.32 -8.91 12.80
CA LEU A 50 7.46 -8.02 12.96
C LEU A 50 8.34 -8.44 14.15
N PHE A 51 7.73 -8.81 15.26
CA PHE A 51 8.45 -9.26 16.46
C PHE A 51 9.18 -10.57 16.22
N VAL A 52 8.53 -11.54 15.57
CA VAL A 52 9.11 -12.83 15.20
C VAL A 52 10.20 -12.66 14.16
N GLY A 53 9.94 -11.91 13.08
CA GLY A 53 10.93 -11.64 12.03
C GLY A 53 12.15 -10.90 12.57
N GLY A 54 11.95 -9.89 13.42
CA GLY A 54 13.02 -9.17 14.10
C GLY A 54 13.85 -10.05 15.04
N ARG A 55 13.22 -11.01 15.74
CA ARG A 55 13.93 -11.99 16.57
C ARG A 55 14.75 -12.98 15.75
N LEU A 56 14.25 -13.42 14.59
CA LEU A 56 14.89 -14.45 13.76
C LEU A 56 15.99 -13.90 12.85
N GLY A 57 15.78 -12.71 12.28
CA GLY A 57 16.67 -12.11 11.28
C GLY A 57 17.21 -10.73 11.65
N GLY A 58 17.02 -10.26 12.89
CA GLY A 58 17.45 -8.93 13.33
C GLY A 58 16.79 -7.83 12.50
N THR A 59 17.57 -6.81 12.13
CA THR A 59 17.13 -5.70 11.27
C THR A 59 16.66 -6.16 9.89
N LEU A 60 17.33 -7.14 9.27
CA LEU A 60 16.89 -7.70 7.98
C LEU A 60 15.55 -8.42 8.12
N GLY A 61 15.37 -9.14 9.23
CA GLY A 61 14.13 -9.80 9.58
C GLY A 61 12.96 -8.83 9.75
N LEU A 62 13.18 -7.62 10.27
CA LEU A 62 12.14 -6.58 10.37
C LEU A 62 11.69 -6.07 9.00
N VAL A 63 12.61 -5.88 8.05
CA VAL A 63 12.28 -5.42 6.69
C VAL A 63 11.48 -6.46 5.93
N LEU A 64 11.86 -7.73 6.07
CA LEU A 64 11.21 -8.85 5.37
C LEU A 64 9.95 -9.37 6.07
N ALA A 65 9.78 -9.10 7.37
CA ALA A 65 8.65 -9.56 8.16
C ALA A 65 7.30 -9.20 7.53
N VAL A 66 7.10 -7.92 7.18
CA VAL A 66 5.82 -7.45 6.64
C VAL A 66 5.44 -8.14 5.32
N PRO A 67 6.27 -8.15 4.27
CA PRO A 67 5.92 -8.83 3.03
C PRO A 67 5.75 -10.35 3.21
N MET A 68 6.58 -11.02 4.04
CA MET A 68 6.43 -12.45 4.29
C MET A 68 5.13 -12.79 5.03
N GLY A 69 4.78 -12.01 6.06
CA GLY A 69 3.51 -12.16 6.77
C GLY A 69 2.30 -11.92 5.87
N ALA A 70 2.38 -10.91 4.99
CA ALA A 70 1.34 -10.64 4.01
C ALA A 70 1.09 -11.82 3.07
N ILE A 71 2.17 -12.44 2.57
CA ILE A 71 2.10 -13.63 1.71
C ILE A 71 1.46 -14.79 2.48
N LEU A 72 1.93 -15.09 3.69
CA LEU A 72 1.42 -16.19 4.50
C LEU A 72 -0.09 -16.07 4.77
N VAL A 73 -0.55 -14.87 5.14
CA VAL A 73 -1.97 -14.60 5.39
C VAL A 73 -2.80 -14.72 4.11
N ALA A 74 -2.26 -14.25 2.97
CA ALA A 74 -2.94 -14.37 1.69
C ALA A 74 -3.17 -15.85 1.31
N PHE A 75 -2.14 -16.69 1.45
CA PHE A 75 -2.24 -18.13 1.21
C PHE A 75 -3.26 -18.80 2.15
N LEU A 76 -3.19 -18.56 3.45
CA LEU A 76 -4.12 -19.15 4.43
C LEU A 76 -5.58 -18.75 4.18
N ARG A 77 -5.80 -17.49 3.76
CA ARG A 77 -7.14 -16.99 3.44
C ARG A 77 -7.72 -17.61 2.17
N GLU A 78 -6.86 -17.97 1.20
CA GLU A 78 -7.29 -18.62 -0.05
C GLU A 78 -7.73 -20.07 0.19
N GLU A 79 -7.00 -20.81 1.03
CA GLU A 79 -7.38 -22.17 1.44
C GLU A 79 -8.69 -22.19 2.25
N ALA A 80 -8.85 -21.25 3.20
CA ALA A 80 -10.06 -21.13 4.00
C ALA A 80 -11.31 -20.79 3.17
N LYS A 81 -11.14 -20.11 2.02
CA LYS A 81 -12.24 -19.76 1.12
C LYS A 81 -12.69 -20.93 0.22
N THR A 82 -11.84 -21.96 0.09
CA THR A 82 -12.09 -23.14 -0.76
C THR A 82 -12.77 -24.27 0.01
N SER A 83 -12.76 -24.23 1.35
CA SER A 83 -13.34 -25.26 2.22
C SER A 83 -14.80 -25.00 2.64
N GLU A 84 -15.42 -23.89 2.22
CA GLU A 84 -16.86 -23.67 2.39
C GLU A 84 -17.64 -24.41 1.28
N PRO A 85 -18.52 -25.37 1.63
CA PRO A 85 -19.31 -26.09 0.64
C PRO A 85 -20.30 -25.14 -0.06
N PRO A 86 -20.50 -25.28 -1.38
CA PRO A 86 -21.47 -24.47 -2.12
C PRO A 86 -22.88 -24.78 -1.60
N HIS A 87 -23.59 -23.76 -1.14
CA HIS A 87 -25.05 -23.80 -1.01
C HIS A 87 -25.70 -23.68 -2.40
#